data_AF-A0A2V2WDM7-F1
#
_entry.id   AF-A0A2V2WDM7-F1
#
_cell.length_a   1.000
_cell.length_b   1.000
_cell.length_c   1.000
_cell.angle_alpha   90.00
_cell.angle_beta   90.00
_cell.angle_gamma   90.00
#
_symmetry.space_group_name_H-M   'P 1'
#
loop_
_entity.id
_entity.type
_entity.pdbx_description
1 polymer ?
#
loop_
_entity_poly.entity_id
_entity_poly.type
_entity_poly.pdbx_seq_one_letter_code
_entity_poly.pdbx_strand_id
1 'polypeptide(L)'
;MPPTIHRNLLSPELVQWALKIEKDSRLTARGALAVMSYAKTGRSPLDKRIVDTDDVRENVDWGKVNMKLSEESFARVKKIAKEFLDSCEHLFVVDCFAGHDERYRLKVRVFTTRPYHALFMRDMLIVPTPEELATFGEPDYVIYNAGECKADPSIPGLTSTTCVALNFKTREQVILGTEYAGEMKKGILTVMFELMPRMNHLCMHASANVGKQGDVTVFFGLSGTGKTTLSADPTAT
;
A
#
# COMPACT_ATOMS: atom_id res chain seq x y z
N MET A 1 11.17 2.96 24.81
CA MET A 1 10.62 4.33 24.64
C MET A 1 9.75 4.30 23.40
N PRO A 2 8.59 4.97 23.37
CA PRO A 2 7.75 5.02 22.17
C PRO A 2 8.47 5.75 21.01
N PRO A 3 8.12 5.46 19.74
CA PRO A 3 8.76 6.07 18.58
C PRO A 3 8.54 7.58 18.53
N THR A 4 9.50 8.30 17.95
CA THR A 4 9.22 9.64 17.42
C THR A 4 8.38 9.50 16.15
N ILE A 5 7.19 10.09 16.16
CA ILE A 5 6.23 9.97 15.05
C ILE A 5 6.34 11.17 14.11
N HIS A 6 6.71 10.90 12.86
CA HIS A 6 6.82 11.87 11.78
C HIS A 6 5.57 11.79 10.90
N ARG A 7 4.74 12.84 10.87
CA ARG A 7 3.47 12.84 10.13
C ARG A 7 3.56 13.74 8.90
N ASN A 8 3.12 13.21 7.75
CA ASN A 8 2.89 13.96 6.52
C ASN A 8 4.07 14.84 6.09
N LEU A 9 5.30 14.32 6.27
CA LEU A 9 6.53 14.99 5.88
C LEU A 9 6.55 15.29 4.37
N LEU A 10 7.26 16.36 4.01
CA LEU A 10 7.55 16.69 2.63
C LEU A 10 8.53 15.67 2.03
N SER A 11 8.49 15.50 0.71
CA SER A 11 9.44 14.64 -0.01
C SER A 11 10.92 14.91 0.34
N PRO A 12 11.44 16.17 0.38
CA PRO A 12 12.83 16.41 0.77
C PRO A 12 13.17 15.93 2.20
N GLU A 13 12.24 16.05 3.15
CA GLU A 13 12.44 15.57 4.52
C GLU A 13 12.49 14.05 4.56
N LEU A 14 11.59 13.36 3.83
CA LEU A 14 11.61 11.90 3.71
C LEU A 14 12.89 11.39 3.06
N VAL A 15 13.41 12.10 2.05
CA VAL A 15 14.70 11.79 1.43
C VAL A 15 15.85 11.98 2.43
N GLN A 16 15.85 13.07 3.21
CA GLN A 16 16.85 13.29 4.26
C GLN A 16 16.82 12.17 5.31
N TRP A 17 15.63 11.77 5.74
CA TRP A 17 15.45 10.64 6.66
C TRP A 17 15.95 9.34 6.06
N ALA A 18 15.62 9.04 4.80
CA ALA A 18 16.10 7.84 4.12
C ALA A 18 17.63 7.79 4.10
N LEU A 19 18.29 8.88 3.71
CA LEU A 19 19.75 8.98 3.70
C LEU A 19 20.38 8.88 5.11
N LYS A 20 19.62 9.26 6.15
CA LYS A 20 20.08 9.23 7.53
C LYS A 20 20.02 7.83 8.15
N ILE A 21 18.95 7.06 7.90
CA ILE A 21 18.68 5.82 8.65
C ILE A 21 18.66 4.55 7.79
N GLU A 22 18.52 4.67 6.46
CA GLU A 22 18.55 3.51 5.56
C GLU A 22 19.96 3.34 4.96
N LYS A 23 20.71 2.37 5.47
CA LYS A 23 22.17 2.22 5.22
C LYS A 23 22.57 2.18 3.74
N ASP A 24 21.77 1.53 2.90
CA ASP A 24 22.07 1.33 1.48
C ASP A 24 21.37 2.34 0.56
N SER A 25 20.64 3.29 1.13
CA SER A 25 19.90 4.30 0.38
C SER A 25 20.83 5.45 -0.02
N ARG A 26 20.71 5.90 -1.28
CA ARG A 26 21.59 6.93 -1.84
C ARG A 26 20.87 7.76 -2.90
N LEU A 27 21.42 8.92 -3.22
CA LEU A 27 20.95 9.72 -4.35
C LEU A 27 21.59 9.23 -5.66
N THR A 28 20.79 9.20 -6.71
CA THR A 28 21.29 9.10 -8.09
C THR A 28 21.85 10.45 -8.55
N ALA A 29 22.55 10.47 -9.69
CA ALA A 29 23.09 11.68 -10.29
C ALA A 29 22.05 12.77 -10.59
N ARG A 30 20.75 12.42 -10.65
CA ARG A 30 19.63 13.33 -10.91
C ARG A 30 18.73 13.56 -9.68
N GLY A 31 19.19 13.16 -8.49
CA GLY A 31 18.47 13.43 -7.23
C GLY A 31 17.37 12.45 -6.86
N ALA A 32 17.10 11.41 -7.67
CA ALA A 32 16.18 10.34 -7.24
C ALA A 32 16.80 9.52 -6.10
N LEU A 33 15.99 9.15 -5.11
CA LEU A 33 16.38 8.26 -4.02
C LEU A 33 16.40 6.80 -4.53
N ALA A 34 17.59 6.20 -4.60
CA ALA A 34 17.79 4.79 -4.91
C ALA A 34 17.88 3.99 -3.60
N VAL A 35 17.12 2.89 -3.52
CA VAL A 35 17.00 2.05 -2.32
C VAL A 35 17.02 0.57 -2.69
N MET A 36 17.14 -0.30 -1.69
CA MET A 36 16.99 -1.75 -1.84
C MET A 36 15.83 -2.25 -0.96
N SER A 37 15.02 -3.19 -1.47
CA SER A 37 14.00 -3.93 -0.71
C SER A 37 14.49 -5.30 -0.22
N TYR A 38 15.81 -5.50 -0.28
CA TYR A 38 16.53 -6.67 0.22
C TYR A 38 15.97 -8.00 -0.29
N ALA A 39 15.56 -8.90 0.61
CA ALA A 39 15.20 -10.29 0.29
C ALA A 39 14.02 -10.41 -0.70
N LYS A 40 13.11 -9.43 -0.71
CA LYS A 40 11.92 -9.45 -1.57
C LYS A 40 12.01 -8.32 -2.59
N THR A 41 12.27 -8.66 -3.84
CA THR A 41 12.36 -7.72 -4.97
C THR A 41 11.09 -7.67 -5.82
N GLY A 42 10.06 -8.38 -5.39
CA GLY A 42 8.76 -8.47 -6.04
C GLY A 42 7.68 -8.93 -5.07
N ARG A 43 6.47 -9.11 -5.59
CA ARG A 43 5.32 -9.54 -4.78
C ARG A 43 5.50 -10.96 -4.24
N SER A 44 4.87 -11.23 -3.11
CA SER A 44 4.76 -12.55 -2.49
C SER A 44 3.31 -13.07 -2.57
N PRO A 45 2.81 -13.46 -3.75
CA PRO A 45 1.41 -13.83 -3.93
C PRO A 45 0.99 -15.04 -3.07
N LEU A 46 1.93 -15.96 -2.79
CA LEU A 46 1.70 -17.13 -1.92
C LEU A 46 1.55 -16.75 -0.44
N ASP A 47 1.96 -15.53 -0.05
CA ASP A 47 1.86 -15.00 1.31
C ASP A 47 0.74 -13.94 1.45
N LYS A 48 0.00 -13.66 0.36
CA LYS A 48 -1.18 -12.79 0.38
C LYS A 48 -2.33 -13.50 1.07
N ARG A 49 -3.05 -12.80 1.94
CA ARG A 49 -4.25 -13.30 2.63
C ARG A 49 -5.38 -12.29 2.63
N ILE A 50 -6.62 -12.78 2.63
CA ILE A 50 -7.83 -12.01 2.92
C ILE A 50 -8.49 -12.64 4.13
N VAL A 51 -8.85 -11.83 5.13
CA VAL A 51 -9.49 -12.32 6.34
C VAL A 51 -10.89 -12.81 6.03
N ASP A 52 -11.25 -13.98 6.55
CA ASP A 52 -12.53 -14.66 6.29
C ASP A 52 -13.66 -14.08 7.15
N THR A 53 -14.07 -12.85 6.85
CA THR A 53 -15.14 -12.13 7.55
C THR A 53 -16.48 -12.23 6.82
N ASP A 54 -17.58 -12.23 7.59
CA ASP A 54 -18.94 -12.43 7.06
C ASP A 54 -19.32 -11.42 5.97
N ASP A 55 -18.84 -10.18 6.07
CA ASP A 55 -19.16 -9.07 5.17
C ASP A 55 -18.60 -9.20 3.76
N VAL A 56 -17.62 -10.09 3.55
CA VAL A 56 -17.00 -10.34 2.23
C VAL A 56 -17.03 -11.81 1.82
N ARG A 57 -17.30 -12.74 2.74
CA ARG A 57 -17.11 -14.18 2.55
C ARG A 57 -17.79 -14.72 1.30
N GLU A 58 -19.01 -14.27 1.00
CA GLU A 58 -19.79 -14.76 -0.13
C GLU A 58 -19.37 -14.14 -1.47
N ASN A 59 -18.73 -12.96 -1.45
CA ASN A 59 -18.36 -12.22 -2.65
C ASN A 59 -16.91 -12.47 -3.09
N VAL A 60 -16.03 -12.82 -2.15
CA VAL A 60 -14.63 -13.10 -2.47
C VAL A 60 -14.52 -14.42 -3.25
N ASP A 61 -13.90 -14.36 -4.42
CA ASP A 61 -13.50 -15.55 -5.19
C ASP A 61 -12.33 -16.28 -4.52
N TRP A 62 -12.65 -17.17 -3.59
CA TRP A 62 -11.67 -17.94 -2.80
C TRP A 62 -10.90 -18.95 -3.65
N GLY A 63 -9.58 -18.98 -3.52
CA GLY A 63 -8.75 -19.92 -4.26
C GLY A 63 -7.25 -19.65 -4.15
N LYS A 64 -6.51 -19.92 -5.23
CA LYS A 64 -5.04 -19.77 -5.25
C LYS A 64 -4.56 -18.33 -5.09
N VAL A 65 -5.40 -17.34 -5.39
CA VAL A 65 -5.09 -15.91 -5.30
C VAL A 65 -5.60 -15.32 -4.00
N ASN A 66 -6.87 -15.56 -3.67
CA ASN A 66 -7.50 -15.09 -2.44
C ASN A 66 -7.52 -16.26 -1.44
N MET A 67 -6.50 -16.29 -0.58
CA MET A 67 -6.35 -17.30 0.45
C MET A 67 -6.88 -16.76 1.78
N LYS A 68 -7.71 -17.57 2.46
CA LYS A 68 -8.33 -17.21 3.73
C LYS A 68 -7.30 -17.07 4.85
N LEU A 69 -7.58 -16.17 5.79
CA LEU A 69 -6.95 -16.08 7.09
C LEU A 69 -8.04 -15.91 8.15
N SER A 70 -7.94 -16.60 9.29
CA SER A 70 -8.92 -16.42 10.36
C SER A 70 -8.80 -15.03 11.01
N GLU A 71 -9.90 -14.51 11.57
CA GLU A 71 -9.87 -13.25 12.33
C GLU A 71 -8.86 -13.31 13.49
N GLU A 72 -8.76 -14.47 14.15
CA GLU A 72 -7.78 -14.70 15.22
C GLU A 72 -6.33 -14.61 14.73
N SER A 73 -6.02 -15.25 13.59
CA SER A 73 -4.67 -15.20 13.03
C SER A 73 -4.32 -13.81 12.51
N PHE A 74 -5.30 -13.09 11.96
CA PHE A 74 -5.15 -11.68 11.62
C PHE A 74 -4.82 -10.82 12.85
N ALA A 75 -5.51 -11.03 13.97
CA ALA A 75 -5.23 -10.32 15.21
C ALA A 75 -3.80 -10.58 15.71
N ARG A 76 -3.29 -11.81 15.57
CA ARG A 76 -1.89 -12.16 15.91
C ARG A 76 -0.87 -11.42 15.04
N VAL A 77 -1.03 -11.42 13.70
CA VAL A 77 -0.10 -10.70 12.82
C VAL A 77 -0.19 -9.18 12.99
N LYS A 78 -1.40 -8.64 13.23
CA LYS A 78 -1.60 -7.22 13.55
C LYS A 78 -0.88 -6.83 14.85
N LYS A 79 -0.95 -7.69 15.87
CA LYS A 79 -0.24 -7.50 17.13
C LYS A 79 1.28 -7.43 16.90
N ILE A 80 1.85 -8.39 16.17
CA ILE A 80 3.28 -8.38 15.81
C ILE A 80 3.66 -7.08 15.09
N ALA A 81 2.87 -6.66 14.10
CA ALA A 81 3.13 -5.45 13.35
C ALA A 81 3.11 -4.21 14.26
N LYS A 82 2.07 -4.04 15.10
CA LYS A 82 1.98 -2.89 16.00
C LYS A 82 3.09 -2.88 17.04
N GLU A 83 3.39 -4.02 17.66
CA GLU A 83 4.49 -4.13 18.63
C GLU A 83 5.84 -3.76 18.00
N PHE A 84 6.10 -4.19 16.76
CA PHE A 84 7.29 -3.78 16.03
C PHE A 84 7.31 -2.27 15.77
N LEU A 85 6.23 -1.72 15.19
CA LEU A 85 6.13 -0.28 14.89
C LEU A 85 6.31 0.59 16.14
N ASP A 86 5.72 0.17 17.27
CA ASP A 86 5.78 0.87 18.56
C ASP A 86 7.15 0.70 19.27
N SER A 87 8.00 -0.21 18.79
CA SER A 87 9.36 -0.44 19.32
C SER A 87 10.45 0.32 18.58
N CYS A 88 10.15 0.86 17.40
CA CYS A 88 11.12 1.58 16.58
C CYS A 88 11.47 2.96 17.16
N GLU A 89 12.63 3.51 16.78
CA GLU A 89 13.00 4.88 17.16
C GLU A 89 12.18 5.93 16.40
N HIS A 90 11.86 5.64 15.14
CA HIS A 90 11.14 6.52 14.23
C HIS A 90 10.00 5.78 13.53
N LEU A 91 8.85 6.44 13.45
CA LEU A 91 7.68 5.96 12.74
C LEU A 91 7.20 7.05 11.77
N PHE A 92 6.97 6.70 10.52
CA PHE A 92 6.51 7.61 9.47
C PHE A 92 5.03 7.35 9.17
N VAL A 93 4.25 8.42 9.15
CA VAL A 93 2.81 8.39 8.91
C VAL A 93 2.49 9.22 7.67
N VAL A 94 1.76 8.63 6.73
CA VAL A 94 1.29 9.31 5.52
C VAL A 94 -0.21 9.17 5.43
N ASP A 95 -0.89 10.30 5.47
CA ASP A 95 -2.32 10.47 5.19
C ASP A 95 -2.49 10.88 3.73
N CYS A 96 -3.29 10.11 2.99
CA CYS A 96 -3.43 10.26 1.54
C CYS A 96 -4.80 9.78 1.06
N PHE A 97 -5.15 10.10 -0.18
CA PHE A 97 -6.36 9.60 -0.83
C PHE A 97 -6.07 8.56 -1.91
N ALA A 98 -6.96 7.57 -2.03
CA ALA A 98 -6.99 6.63 -3.15
C ALA A 98 -8.25 6.87 -4.00
N GLY A 99 -8.06 7.33 -5.24
CA GLY A 99 -9.13 7.68 -6.18
C GLY A 99 -9.25 9.20 -6.37
N HIS A 100 -9.22 9.66 -7.63
CA HIS A 100 -9.30 11.09 -7.96
C HIS A 100 -10.73 11.65 -7.92
N ASP A 101 -11.76 10.80 -8.06
CA ASP A 101 -13.16 11.22 -7.91
C ASP A 101 -13.50 11.29 -6.42
N GLU A 102 -13.73 12.50 -5.92
CA GLU A 102 -13.98 12.78 -4.49
C GLU A 102 -15.17 12.01 -3.93
N ARG A 103 -16.12 11.60 -4.78
CA ARG A 103 -17.31 10.82 -4.37
C ARG A 103 -16.95 9.39 -3.96
N TYR A 104 -15.82 8.87 -4.45
CA TYR A 104 -15.42 7.47 -4.27
C TYR A 104 -14.02 7.33 -3.64
N ARG A 105 -13.34 8.45 -3.36
CA ARG A 105 -11.98 8.41 -2.80
C ARG A 105 -11.98 7.86 -1.39
N LEU A 106 -10.94 7.09 -1.06
CA LEU A 106 -10.73 6.56 0.29
C LEU A 106 -9.63 7.35 0.98
N LYS A 107 -9.85 7.72 2.25
CA LYS A 107 -8.79 8.19 3.17
C LYS A 107 -7.96 7.01 3.62
N VAL A 108 -6.67 7.02 3.27
CA VAL A 108 -5.71 5.98 3.61
C VAL A 108 -4.66 6.55 4.55
N ARG A 109 -4.48 5.91 5.71
CA ARG A 109 -3.38 6.18 6.62
C ARG A 109 -2.35 5.06 6.55
N VAL A 110 -1.11 5.41 6.27
CA VAL A 110 -0.01 4.45 6.15
C VAL A 110 0.96 4.65 7.29
N PHE A 111 1.33 3.58 7.99
CA PHE A 111 2.41 3.53 8.98
C PHE A 111 3.58 2.75 8.41
N THR A 112 4.78 3.36 8.37
CA THR A 112 6.01 2.70 7.92
C THR A 112 7.18 3.02 8.84
N THR A 113 8.14 2.10 8.90
CA THR A 113 9.43 2.30 9.60
C THR A 113 10.50 2.83 8.67
N ARG A 114 10.44 2.46 7.37
CA ARG A 114 11.34 2.97 6.35
C ARG A 114 10.84 4.29 5.74
N PRO A 115 11.64 5.37 5.76
CA PRO A 115 11.30 6.64 5.13
C PRO A 115 10.95 6.52 3.65
N TYR A 116 11.62 5.64 2.89
CA TYR A 116 11.33 5.48 1.47
C TYR A 116 9.94 4.87 1.21
N HIS A 117 9.41 4.05 2.12
CA HIS A 117 8.04 3.53 2.00
C HIS A 117 7.02 4.64 2.17
N ALA A 118 7.27 5.58 3.10
CA ALA A 118 6.44 6.77 3.24
C ALA A 118 6.53 7.66 1.99
N LEU A 119 7.73 7.90 1.45
CA LEU A 119 7.92 8.64 0.19
C LEU A 119 7.19 7.96 -0.97
N PHE A 120 7.31 6.63 -1.09
CA PHE A 120 6.62 5.85 -2.10
C PHE A 120 5.11 6.04 -2.03
N MET A 121 4.51 6.00 -0.83
CA MET A 121 3.06 6.18 -0.70
C MET A 121 2.62 7.63 -0.95
N ARG A 122 3.46 8.61 -0.59
CA ARG A 122 3.25 10.02 -0.94
C ARG A 122 3.26 10.25 -2.46
N ASP A 123 4.13 9.56 -3.19
CA ASP A 123 4.25 9.69 -4.64
C ASP A 123 3.17 8.86 -5.38
N MET A 124 2.71 7.76 -4.80
CA MET A 124 1.80 6.81 -5.45
C MET A 124 0.30 7.08 -5.21
N LEU A 125 -0.04 7.72 -4.10
CA LEU A 125 -1.41 8.11 -3.77
C LEU A 125 -1.57 9.64 -3.88
N ILE A 126 -2.80 10.11 -3.74
CA ILE A 126 -3.11 11.54 -3.89
C ILE A 126 -2.79 12.23 -2.57
N VAL A 127 -1.90 13.22 -2.63
CA VAL A 127 -1.53 14.06 -1.47
C VAL A 127 -2.70 14.99 -1.16
N PRO A 128 -3.26 14.96 0.07
CA PRO A 128 -4.31 15.89 0.47
C PRO A 128 -3.75 17.32 0.57
N THR A 129 -4.62 18.30 0.37
CA THR A 129 -4.30 19.71 0.67
C THR A 129 -4.07 19.92 2.17
N PRO A 130 -3.37 21.00 2.58
CA PRO A 130 -3.21 21.33 4.00
C PRO A 130 -4.54 21.40 4.77
N GLU A 131 -5.59 21.93 4.15
CA GLU A 131 -6.93 22.03 4.71
C GLU A 131 -7.55 20.64 4.89
N GLU A 132 -7.45 19.77 3.88
CA GLU A 132 -7.93 18.39 3.97
C GLU A 132 -7.15 17.57 5.01
N LEU A 133 -5.86 17.82 5.20
CA LEU A 133 -5.07 17.20 6.27
C LEU A 133 -5.55 17.66 7.65
N ALA A 134 -5.84 18.96 7.82
CA ALA A 134 -6.36 19.50 9.07
C ALA A 134 -7.71 18.88 9.45
N THR A 135 -8.53 18.52 8.45
CA THR A 135 -9.83 17.87 8.64
C THR A 135 -9.84 16.39 8.25
N PHE A 136 -8.68 15.72 8.19
CA PHE A 136 -8.59 14.35 7.67
C PHE A 136 -9.42 13.37 8.50
N GLY A 137 -9.46 13.57 9.82
CA GLY A 137 -10.24 12.76 10.75
C GLY A 137 -9.79 11.29 10.79
N GLU A 138 -10.76 10.39 10.95
CA GLU A 138 -10.52 8.94 10.93
C GLU A 138 -10.30 8.45 9.49
N PRO A 139 -9.22 7.69 9.20
CA PRO A 139 -9.01 7.11 7.88
C PRO A 139 -10.04 6.01 7.59
N ASP A 140 -10.40 5.85 6.32
CA ASP A 140 -11.25 4.73 5.89
C ASP A 140 -10.46 3.42 5.95
N TYR A 141 -9.19 3.44 5.52
CA TYR A 141 -8.28 2.30 5.56
C TYR A 141 -6.94 2.62 6.21
N VAL A 142 -6.39 1.64 6.92
CA VAL A 142 -5.07 1.75 7.54
C VAL A 142 -4.12 0.68 7.02
N ILE A 143 -2.89 1.07 6.65
CA ILE A 143 -1.81 0.15 6.29
C ILE A 143 -0.78 0.15 7.42
N TYR A 144 -0.55 -1.00 8.03
CA TYR A 144 0.55 -1.26 8.95
C TYR A 144 1.69 -1.94 8.19
N ASN A 145 2.63 -1.15 7.68
CA ASN A 145 3.81 -1.67 7.02
C ASN A 145 4.94 -1.89 8.04
N ALA A 146 4.92 -3.08 8.63
CA ALA A 146 5.98 -3.64 9.46
C ALA A 146 6.84 -4.61 8.64
N GLY A 147 7.06 -4.31 7.36
CA GLY A 147 7.69 -5.22 6.39
C GLY A 147 9.11 -5.69 6.77
N GLU A 148 9.84 -4.89 7.54
CA GLU A 148 11.16 -5.24 8.10
C GLU A 148 11.07 -6.31 9.21
N CYS A 149 9.91 -6.47 9.84
CA CYS A 149 9.64 -7.47 10.86
C CYS A 149 9.11 -8.76 10.23
N LYS A 150 9.68 -9.90 10.61
CA LYS A 150 9.22 -11.21 10.16
C LYS A 150 7.91 -11.59 10.86
N ALA A 151 7.00 -12.20 10.10
CA ALA A 151 5.86 -12.89 10.69
C ALA A 151 6.31 -14.19 11.39
N ASP A 152 5.54 -14.63 12.38
CA ASP A 152 5.66 -15.96 12.97
C ASP A 152 5.01 -17.00 12.03
N PRO A 153 5.80 -17.89 11.39
CA PRO A 153 5.27 -18.88 10.46
C PRO A 153 4.42 -19.96 11.12
N SER A 154 4.43 -20.06 12.46
CA SER A 154 3.58 -21.00 13.21
C SER A 154 2.14 -20.53 13.36
N ILE A 155 1.84 -19.27 13.05
CA ILE A 155 0.47 -18.74 13.06
C ILE A 155 -0.37 -19.50 12.03
N PRO A 156 -1.52 -20.07 12.41
CA PRO A 156 -2.38 -20.80 11.49
C PRO A 156 -2.74 -19.99 10.24
N GLY A 157 -2.56 -20.60 9.06
CA GLY A 157 -2.82 -19.97 7.76
C GLY A 157 -1.62 -19.23 7.15
N LEU A 158 -0.54 -19.01 7.89
CA LEU A 158 0.74 -18.55 7.33
C LEU A 158 1.56 -19.74 6.81
N THR A 159 2.42 -19.46 5.84
CA THR A 159 3.26 -20.47 5.15
C THR A 159 4.74 -20.08 5.12
N SER A 160 5.07 -18.87 5.57
CA SER A 160 6.43 -18.35 5.60
C SER A 160 6.54 -17.23 6.65
N THR A 161 7.72 -16.61 6.75
CA THR A 161 7.95 -15.41 7.55
C THR A 161 7.41 -14.12 6.90
N THR A 162 6.75 -14.21 5.74
CA THR A 162 6.10 -13.11 5.05
C THR A 162 4.58 -13.23 5.20
N CYS A 163 3.89 -12.11 5.42
CA CYS A 163 2.44 -12.06 5.43
C CYS A 163 1.96 -10.70 4.89
N VAL A 164 1.05 -10.74 3.91
CA VAL A 164 0.36 -9.55 3.38
C VAL A 164 -1.13 -9.77 3.51
N ALA A 165 -1.69 -9.42 4.67
CA ALA A 165 -3.07 -9.70 5.04
C ALA A 165 -3.95 -8.45 4.91
N LEU A 166 -5.14 -8.61 4.32
CA LEU A 166 -6.15 -7.55 4.21
C LEU A 166 -7.43 -7.98 4.94
N ASN A 167 -7.92 -7.12 5.82
CA ASN A 167 -9.18 -7.28 6.53
C ASN A 167 -10.16 -6.18 6.09
N PHE A 168 -11.23 -6.56 5.40
CA PHE A 168 -12.25 -5.61 4.92
C PHE A 168 -13.16 -5.11 6.04
N LYS A 169 -13.47 -5.97 7.03
CA LYS A 169 -14.28 -5.62 8.20
C LYS A 169 -13.63 -4.54 9.06
N THR A 170 -12.34 -4.70 9.38
CA THR A 170 -11.59 -3.70 10.17
C THR A 170 -10.95 -2.62 9.30
N ARG A 171 -11.00 -2.77 7.97
CA ARG A 171 -10.40 -1.86 6.97
C ARG A 171 -8.90 -1.67 7.16
N GLU A 172 -8.19 -2.78 7.32
CA GLU A 172 -6.77 -2.78 7.68
C GLU A 172 -5.97 -3.72 6.79
N GLN A 173 -4.79 -3.25 6.39
CA GLN A 173 -3.75 -4.08 5.78
C GLN A 173 -2.58 -4.24 6.75
N VAL A 174 -2.07 -5.46 6.90
CA VAL A 174 -0.85 -5.78 7.66
C VAL A 174 0.19 -6.36 6.71
N ILE A 175 1.40 -5.80 6.73
CA ILE A 175 2.54 -6.26 5.94
C ILE A 175 3.69 -6.62 6.89
N LEU A 176 4.16 -7.86 6.78
CA LEU A 176 5.30 -8.43 7.52
C LEU A 176 6.22 -9.19 6.57
N GLY A 177 7.53 -9.15 6.82
CA GLY A 177 8.55 -9.96 6.17
C GLY A 177 8.73 -9.68 4.68
N THR A 178 8.42 -8.46 4.23
CA THR A 178 8.64 -7.99 2.87
C THR A 178 8.76 -6.48 2.85
N GLU A 179 9.85 -5.99 2.26
CA GLU A 179 10.07 -4.56 2.07
C GLU A 179 9.73 -4.14 0.63
N TYR A 180 9.15 -5.02 -0.18
CA TYR A 180 8.73 -4.66 -1.53
C TYR A 180 7.53 -3.69 -1.48
N ALA A 181 7.79 -2.40 -1.80
CA ALA A 181 6.79 -1.32 -1.71
C ALA A 181 5.51 -1.56 -2.52
N GLY A 182 5.61 -2.38 -3.58
CA GLY A 182 4.46 -2.75 -4.41
C GLY A 182 3.35 -3.49 -3.66
N GLU A 183 3.62 -4.08 -2.48
CA GLU A 183 2.59 -4.71 -1.66
C GLU A 183 1.57 -3.70 -1.09
N MET A 184 2.01 -2.50 -0.71
CA MET A 184 1.10 -1.42 -0.28
C MET A 184 0.21 -0.96 -1.44
N LYS A 185 0.83 -0.68 -2.60
CA LYS A 185 0.12 -0.26 -3.82
C LYS A 185 -0.92 -1.30 -4.26
N LYS A 186 -0.55 -2.59 -4.27
CA LYS A 186 -1.44 -3.67 -4.69
C LYS A 186 -2.46 -4.05 -3.61
N GLY A 187 -2.19 -3.75 -2.34
CA GLY A 187 -3.16 -3.79 -1.25
C GLY A 187 -4.33 -2.85 -1.52
N ILE A 188 -4.05 -1.56 -1.75
CA ILE A 188 -5.08 -0.57 -2.09
C ILE A 188 -5.83 -0.93 -3.38
N LEU A 189 -5.12 -1.42 -4.40
CA LEU A 189 -5.80 -1.92 -5.61
C LEU A 189 -6.76 -3.08 -5.30
N THR A 190 -6.38 -4.02 -4.42
CA THR A 190 -7.25 -5.13 -3.99
C THR A 190 -8.48 -4.59 -3.26
N VAL A 191 -8.32 -3.56 -2.42
CA VAL A 191 -9.44 -2.87 -1.76
C VAL A 191 -10.41 -2.29 -2.79
N MET A 192 -9.91 -1.58 -3.79
CA MET A 192 -10.74 -0.99 -4.85
C MET A 192 -11.45 -2.05 -5.70
N PHE A 193 -10.84 -3.22 -5.92
CA PHE A 193 -11.47 -4.34 -6.62
C PHE A 193 -12.65 -4.95 -5.87
N GLU A 194 -12.77 -4.74 -4.56
CA GLU A 194 -13.93 -5.17 -3.78
C GLU A 194 -14.96 -4.06 -3.64
N LEU A 195 -14.51 -2.83 -3.33
CA LEU A 195 -15.44 -1.73 -3.04
C LEU A 195 -16.13 -1.16 -4.27
N MET A 196 -15.43 -1.05 -5.42
CA MET A 196 -16.04 -0.49 -6.63
C MET A 196 -17.18 -1.37 -7.15
N PRO A 197 -17.04 -2.72 -7.23
CA PRO A 197 -18.16 -3.57 -7.64
C PRO A 197 -19.38 -3.53 -6.72
N ARG A 198 -19.22 -3.28 -5.42
CA ARG A 198 -20.36 -3.07 -4.50
C ARG A 198 -21.22 -1.87 -4.88
N MET A 199 -20.61 -0.88 -5.55
CA MET A 199 -21.30 0.29 -6.12
C MET A 199 -21.58 0.13 -7.62
N ASN A 200 -21.44 -1.08 -8.15
CA ASN A 200 -21.58 -1.42 -9.57
C ASN A 200 -20.63 -0.61 -10.50
N HIS A 201 -19.46 -0.24 -10.00
CA HIS A 201 -18.39 0.41 -10.76
C HIS A 201 -17.32 -0.60 -11.16
N LEU A 202 -16.82 -0.49 -12.40
CA LEU A 202 -15.76 -1.34 -12.92
C LEU A 202 -14.39 -0.87 -12.42
N CYS A 203 -13.79 -1.60 -11.49
CA CYS A 203 -12.37 -1.44 -11.18
C CYS A 203 -11.52 -2.04 -12.31
N MET A 204 -10.54 -1.28 -12.83
CA MET A 204 -9.70 -1.72 -13.95
C MET A 204 -8.23 -1.73 -13.56
N HIS A 205 -7.52 -2.80 -13.93
CA HIS A 205 -6.06 -2.81 -13.92
C HIS A 205 -5.52 -2.42 -15.30
N ALA A 206 -5.71 -1.16 -15.65
CA ALA A 206 -5.35 -0.55 -16.92
C ALA A 206 -4.58 0.76 -16.71
N SER A 207 -3.91 1.26 -17.75
CA SER A 207 -3.60 2.69 -17.85
C SER A 207 -4.68 3.37 -18.70
N ALA A 208 -4.73 4.70 -18.63
CA ALA A 208 -5.63 5.51 -19.45
C ALA A 208 -4.93 6.82 -19.83
N ASN A 209 -5.37 7.42 -20.93
CA ASN A 209 -5.04 8.79 -21.32
C ASN A 209 -6.25 9.42 -22.03
N VAL A 210 -6.21 10.74 -22.23
CA VAL A 210 -7.27 11.47 -22.95
C VAL A 210 -6.69 12.29 -24.09
N GLY A 211 -7.30 12.15 -25.27
CA GLY A 211 -6.97 12.94 -26.45
C GLY A 211 -7.45 14.38 -26.36
N LYS A 212 -6.98 15.24 -27.26
CA LYS A 212 -7.36 16.67 -27.28
C LYS A 212 -8.86 16.92 -27.48
N GLN A 213 -9.60 15.94 -27.99
CA GLN A 213 -11.05 16.03 -28.19
C GLN A 213 -11.84 15.48 -27.00
N GLY A 214 -11.17 15.03 -25.93
CA GLY A 214 -11.81 14.42 -24.76
C GLY A 214 -12.08 12.92 -24.92
N ASP A 215 -11.56 12.28 -25.97
CA ASP A 215 -11.64 10.85 -26.22
C ASP A 215 -10.74 10.08 -25.26
N VAL A 216 -11.34 9.25 -24.41
CA VAL A 216 -10.61 8.46 -23.39
C VAL A 216 -10.27 7.09 -23.95
N THR A 217 -9.00 6.69 -23.84
CA THR A 217 -8.54 5.34 -24.18
C THR A 217 -8.08 4.61 -22.94
N VAL A 218 -8.43 3.32 -22.82
CA VAL A 218 -8.01 2.43 -21.73
C VAL A 218 -7.16 1.27 -22.24
N PHE A 219 -6.04 1.02 -21.58
CA PHE A 219 -5.05 0.01 -21.99
C PHE A 219 -4.92 -1.08 -20.93
N PHE A 220 -5.55 -2.23 -21.16
CA PHE A 220 -5.43 -3.40 -20.29
C PHE A 220 -4.12 -4.16 -20.52
N GLY A 221 -3.58 -4.76 -19.47
CA GLY A 221 -2.40 -5.62 -19.59
C GLY A 221 -1.75 -5.97 -18.26
N LEU A 222 -0.88 -6.98 -18.28
CA LEU A 222 -0.07 -7.36 -17.11
C LEU A 222 1.13 -6.43 -16.93
N SER A 223 1.87 -6.59 -15.83
CA SER A 223 3.09 -5.81 -15.61
C SER A 223 4.10 -6.07 -16.73
N GLY A 224 4.69 -5.02 -17.30
CA GLY A 224 5.67 -5.14 -18.38
C GLY A 224 5.10 -5.32 -19.80
N THR A 225 3.78 -5.29 -20.00
CA THR A 225 3.15 -5.50 -21.32
C THR A 225 2.84 -4.20 -22.08
N GLY A 226 3.58 -3.11 -21.81
CA GLY A 226 3.44 -1.85 -22.56
C GLY A 226 2.43 -0.83 -22.02
N LYS A 227 1.61 -1.13 -21.00
CA LYS A 227 0.62 -0.16 -20.45
C LYS A 227 1.18 1.25 -20.23
N THR A 228 2.29 1.35 -19.50
CA THR A 228 2.93 2.64 -19.18
C THR A 228 3.53 3.31 -20.40
N THR A 229 4.17 2.53 -21.28
CA THR A 229 4.81 3.04 -22.50
C THR A 229 3.79 3.58 -23.49
N LEU A 230 2.68 2.87 -23.69
CA LEU A 230 1.65 3.21 -24.66
C LEU A 230 0.72 4.33 -24.18
N SER A 231 0.52 4.48 -22.86
CA SER A 231 -0.30 5.56 -22.33
C SER A 231 0.42 6.92 -22.27
N ALA A 232 1.76 6.92 -22.27
CA ALA A 232 2.57 8.14 -22.20
C ALA A 232 2.76 8.77 -23.60
N ASP A 233 1.66 9.16 -24.23
CA ASP A 233 1.65 9.82 -25.53
C ASP A 233 1.87 11.34 -25.37
N PRO A 234 2.85 11.97 -26.04
CA PRO A 234 3.10 13.42 -25.95
C PRO A 234 1.92 14.32 -26.35
N THR A 235 0.93 13.78 -27.06
CA THR A 235 -0.25 14.49 -27.55
C THR A 235 -1.50 14.29 -26.69
N ALA A 236 -1.43 13.36 -25.73
CA ALA A 236 -2.49 13.05 -24.77
C ALA A 236 -2.11 13.54 -23.37
N THR A 237 -3.13 13.82 -22.55
CA THR A 237 -2.96 14.11 -21.11
C THR A 237 -3.38 12.93 -20.25
#